data_AF-A0A8J4W0J6-F1
#
_entry.id   AF-A0A8J4W0J6-F1
#
_cell.length_a   1.000
_cell.length_b   1.000
_cell.length_c   1.000
_cell.angle_alpha   90.00
_cell.angle_beta   90.00
_cell.angle_gamma   90.00
#
_symmetry.space_group_name_H-M   'P 1'
#
loop_
_entity.id
_entity.type
_entity.pdbx_description
1 polymer ?
#
loop_
_entity_poly.entity_id
_entity_poly.type
_entity_poly.pdbx_seq_one_letter_code
_entity_poly.pdbx_strand_id
1 'polypeptide(L)'
;SKKHHRRHHKNPEKAAISCPSGQETIGVVGWAVDGCVASGSVCVANTNGACPSGAHCEWLDTGVFGCADGAPEAGSWAGCSASEQTIGVVGWTHDGCIQSSNVCVAQVSNGDCPSGAYCSLLDTGVYGCVASSKH
;
A
#
# COMPACT_ATOMS: atom_id res chain seq x y z
N SER A 1 50.70 16.46 -14.53
CA SER A 1 49.79 15.30 -14.59
C SER A 1 49.29 14.94 -13.20
N LYS A 2 48.04 15.27 -12.87
CA LYS A 2 47.46 15.07 -11.52
C LYS A 2 46.86 13.66 -11.41
N LYS A 3 47.47 12.80 -10.59
CA LYS A 3 46.96 11.46 -10.29
C LYS A 3 45.76 11.61 -9.34
N HIS A 4 44.55 11.31 -9.83
CA HIS A 4 43.35 11.26 -9.01
C HIS A 4 43.36 9.97 -8.19
N HIS A 5 43.61 10.09 -6.88
CA HIS A 5 43.35 9.02 -5.93
C HIS A 5 41.83 8.80 -5.85
N ARG A 6 41.33 7.77 -6.54
CA ARG A 6 39.99 7.24 -6.31
C ARG A 6 39.96 6.68 -4.88
N ARG A 7 39.38 7.45 -3.96
CA ARG A 7 38.96 6.93 -2.65
C ARG A 7 37.91 5.86 -2.94
N HIS A 8 38.30 4.60 -2.82
CA HIS A 8 37.34 3.52 -2.72
C HIS A 8 36.58 3.75 -1.41
N HIS A 9 35.36 4.27 -1.53
CA HIS A 9 34.38 4.15 -0.47
C HIS A 9 34.14 2.64 -0.30
N LYS A 10 34.79 2.06 0.71
CA LYS A 10 34.41 0.75 1.25
C LYS A 10 32.97 0.92 1.72
N ASN A 11 32.03 0.45 0.91
CA ASN A 11 30.65 0.35 1.34
C ASN A 11 30.65 -0.59 2.55
N PRO A 12 30.13 -0.20 3.72
CA PRO A 12 29.99 -1.13 4.82
C PRO A 12 29.11 -2.27 4.31
N GLU A 13 29.72 -3.45 4.27
CA GLU A 13 29.07 -4.74 4.15
C GLU A 13 27.77 -4.75 4.96
N LYS A 14 26.62 -4.54 4.27
CA LYS A 14 25.31 -4.84 4.82
C LYS A 14 25.41 -6.28 5.30
N ALA A 15 25.17 -6.53 6.58
CA ALA A 15 25.27 -7.86 7.17
C ALA A 15 24.53 -8.86 6.26
N ALA A 16 25.28 -9.74 5.60
CA ALA A 16 24.72 -10.68 4.65
C ALA A 16 23.89 -11.69 5.43
N ILE A 17 22.57 -11.52 5.40
CA ILE A 17 21.65 -12.52 5.95
C ILE A 17 21.83 -13.80 5.13
N SER A 18 22.06 -14.91 5.82
CA SER A 18 22.08 -16.23 5.18
C SER A 18 20.66 -16.77 5.19
N CYS A 19 20.03 -16.80 4.03
CA CYS A 19 18.71 -17.39 3.88
C CYS A 19 18.79 -18.93 3.83
N PRO A 20 17.78 -19.64 4.36
CA PRO A 20 17.65 -21.09 4.24
C PRO A 20 17.75 -21.59 2.79
N SER A 21 18.12 -22.86 2.60
CA SER A 21 18.15 -23.51 1.29
C SER A 21 16.80 -23.38 0.57
N GLY A 22 16.84 -22.94 -0.69
CA GLY A 22 15.63 -22.67 -1.50
C GLY A 22 15.06 -21.26 -1.34
N GLN A 23 15.74 -20.39 -0.59
CA GLN A 23 15.42 -18.97 -0.48
C GLN A 23 16.58 -18.10 -0.94
N GLU A 24 16.26 -16.87 -1.33
CA GLU A 24 17.22 -15.83 -1.70
C GLU A 24 16.97 -14.55 -0.89
N THR A 25 18.01 -13.72 -0.77
CA THR A 25 17.93 -12.43 -0.08
C THR A 25 17.30 -11.38 -0.99
N ILE A 26 16.37 -10.60 -0.46
CA ILE A 26 15.76 -9.47 -1.16
C ILE A 26 15.67 -8.25 -0.22
N GLY A 27 16.04 -7.08 -0.74
CA GLY A 27 15.84 -5.82 -0.03
C GLY A 27 14.36 -5.49 0.10
N VAL A 28 13.94 -5.09 1.29
CA VAL A 28 12.58 -4.64 1.57
C VAL A 28 12.63 -3.16 1.93
N VAL A 29 11.89 -2.33 1.20
CA VAL A 29 11.76 -0.89 1.50
C VAL A 29 11.13 -0.76 2.88
N GLY A 30 11.77 -0.01 3.79
CA GLY A 30 11.32 0.14 5.18
C GLY A 30 12.01 -0.81 6.17
N TRP A 31 12.72 -1.85 5.70
CA TRP A 31 13.50 -2.71 6.60
C TRP A 31 14.95 -2.26 6.73
N ALA A 32 15.51 -2.43 7.92
CA ALA A 32 16.94 -2.17 8.17
C ALA A 32 17.85 -3.26 7.58
N VAL A 33 17.30 -4.45 7.32
CA VAL A 33 18.01 -5.63 6.81
C VAL A 33 17.18 -6.30 5.71
N ASP A 34 17.86 -7.00 4.80
CA ASP A 34 17.20 -7.72 3.71
C ASP A 34 16.38 -8.91 4.27
N GLY A 35 15.31 -9.29 3.59
CA GLY A 35 14.49 -10.45 3.96
C GLY A 35 14.82 -11.68 3.12
N CYS A 36 14.25 -12.83 3.50
CA CYS A 36 14.37 -14.08 2.75
C CYS A 36 13.07 -14.40 2.01
N VAL A 37 13.16 -14.69 0.72
CA VAL A 37 12.03 -15.01 -0.16
C VAL A 37 12.28 -16.32 -0.90
N ALA A 38 11.23 -17.09 -1.18
CA ALA A 38 11.34 -18.31 -1.98
C ALA A 38 11.74 -17.98 -3.43
N SER A 39 12.68 -18.75 -3.99
CA SER A 39 13.12 -18.57 -5.37
C SER A 39 12.06 -19.00 -6.40
N GLY A 40 12.10 -18.38 -7.59
CA GLY A 40 11.29 -18.79 -8.75
C GLY A 40 10.35 -17.71 -9.31
N SER A 41 9.82 -16.84 -8.44
CA SER A 41 8.95 -15.71 -8.85
C SER A 41 9.14 -14.55 -7.87
N VAL A 42 10.34 -13.99 -7.78
CA VAL A 42 10.65 -12.91 -6.84
C VAL A 42 10.11 -11.57 -7.35
N CYS A 43 9.63 -10.72 -6.44
CA CYS A 43 9.18 -9.37 -6.74
C CYS A 43 10.36 -8.46 -7.12
N VAL A 44 10.74 -8.43 -8.40
CA VAL A 44 11.85 -7.62 -8.91
C VAL A 44 11.62 -7.26 -10.37
N ALA A 45 12.11 -6.09 -10.77
CA ALA A 45 12.04 -5.59 -12.14
C ALA A 45 10.59 -5.45 -12.64
N ASN A 46 10.14 -6.31 -13.54
CA ASN A 46 8.78 -6.28 -14.09
C ASN A 46 7.91 -7.44 -13.59
N THR A 47 8.38 -8.18 -12.59
CA THR A 47 7.69 -9.35 -12.05
C THR A 47 6.96 -8.99 -10.77
N ASN A 48 5.62 -9.05 -10.80
CA ASN A 48 4.82 -9.05 -9.58
C ASN A 48 4.93 -10.42 -8.91
N GLY A 49 5.89 -10.52 -7.98
CA GLY A 49 6.33 -11.78 -7.40
C GLY A 49 6.14 -11.86 -5.87
N ALA A 50 6.76 -12.86 -5.27
CA ALA A 50 6.77 -13.08 -3.85
C ALA A 50 7.71 -12.10 -3.13
N CYS A 51 7.38 -11.84 -1.87
CA CYS A 51 8.18 -11.11 -0.90
C CYS A 51 8.31 -11.92 0.40
N PRO A 52 9.27 -11.57 1.27
CA PRO A 52 9.37 -12.12 2.62
C PRO A 52 8.06 -11.91 3.41
N SER A 53 7.83 -12.74 4.42
CA SER A 53 6.67 -12.56 5.31
C SER A 53 6.73 -11.19 5.99
N GLY A 54 5.62 -10.46 5.98
CA GLY A 54 5.54 -9.08 6.49
C GLY A 54 5.84 -8.00 5.46
N ALA A 55 6.13 -8.38 4.21
CA ALA A 55 6.33 -7.48 3.08
C ALA A 55 5.41 -7.85 1.91
N HIS A 56 5.27 -6.95 0.95
CA HIS A 56 4.45 -7.16 -0.24
C HIS A 56 5.12 -6.61 -1.49
N CYS A 57 4.68 -7.11 -2.65
CA CYS A 57 5.18 -6.65 -3.93
C CYS A 57 4.37 -5.45 -4.41
N GLU A 58 5.05 -4.34 -4.68
CA GLU A 58 4.44 -3.16 -5.26
C GLU A 58 5.37 -2.50 -6.28
N TRP A 59 4.81 -1.59 -7.08
CA TRP A 59 5.58 -0.80 -8.03
C TRP A 59 6.24 0.37 -7.32
N LEU A 60 7.56 0.31 -7.15
CA LEU A 60 8.31 1.32 -6.40
C LEU A 60 8.57 2.58 -7.24
N ASP A 61 8.84 3.71 -6.58
CA ASP A 61 9.26 4.98 -7.21
C ASP A 61 10.51 4.85 -8.09
N THR A 62 11.27 3.77 -7.92
CA THR A 62 12.41 3.42 -8.79
C THR A 62 11.98 2.98 -10.20
N GLY A 63 10.68 2.82 -10.45
CA GLY A 63 10.13 2.43 -11.75
C GLY A 63 10.20 0.92 -12.03
N VAL A 64 10.24 0.10 -10.97
CA VAL A 64 10.25 -1.37 -11.03
C VAL A 64 9.48 -1.94 -9.84
N PHE A 65 8.99 -3.17 -9.95
CA PHE A 65 8.50 -3.95 -8.82
C PHE A 65 9.61 -4.19 -7.79
N GLY A 66 9.25 -4.09 -6.52
CA GLY A 66 10.08 -4.46 -5.38
C GLY A 66 9.27 -4.69 -4.11
N CYS A 67 9.91 -5.26 -3.10
CA CYS A 67 9.25 -5.54 -1.82
C CYS A 67 9.24 -4.31 -0.92
N ALA A 68 8.09 -4.02 -0.32
CA ALA A 68 7.93 -2.98 0.70
C ALA A 68 7.39 -3.56 1.99
N ASP A 69 7.76 -2.94 3.11
CA ASP A 69 7.29 -3.29 4.45
C ASP A 69 5.77 -3.16 4.55
N GLY A 70 5.19 -4.03 5.37
CA GLY A 70 3.75 -4.13 5.54
C GLY A 70 3.09 -5.09 4.56
N ALA A 71 1.86 -5.47 4.88
CA ALA A 71 0.94 -6.06 3.92
C ALA A 71 0.72 -5.05 2.77
N PRO A 72 0.32 -5.50 1.55
CA PRO A 72 -0.02 -4.53 0.51
C PRO A 72 -1.01 -3.53 1.08
N GLU A 73 -0.83 -2.24 0.77
CA GLU A 73 -1.80 -1.16 1.00
C GLU A 73 -3.04 -1.34 0.08
N ALA A 74 -3.50 -2.59 0.00
CA ALA A 74 -4.73 -3.16 -0.53
C ALA A 74 -4.84 -4.62 -0.03
N GLY A 75 -4.88 -4.85 1.31
CA GLY A 75 -4.60 -6.18 1.87
C GLY A 75 -5.62 -6.82 2.81
N SER A 76 -6.68 -6.12 3.22
CA SER A 76 -7.80 -6.76 3.95
C SER A 76 -9.16 -6.21 3.54
N TRP A 77 -9.21 -5.33 2.54
CA TRP A 77 -10.49 -5.00 1.99
C TRP A 77 -10.96 -6.12 1.05
N ALA A 78 -11.81 -7.00 1.57
CA ALA A 78 -12.51 -8.05 0.82
C ALA A 78 -13.52 -7.53 -0.24
N GLY A 79 -13.50 -6.24 -0.61
CA GLY A 79 -14.63 -5.60 -1.25
C GLY A 79 -15.84 -5.48 -0.31
N CYS A 80 -16.91 -4.88 -0.80
CA CYS A 80 -18.20 -4.93 -0.12
C CYS A 80 -18.88 -6.26 -0.39
N SER A 81 -19.77 -6.70 0.50
CA SER A 81 -20.60 -7.88 0.24
C SER A 81 -21.51 -7.64 -0.97
N ALA A 82 -22.05 -8.71 -1.57
CA ALA A 82 -22.90 -8.60 -2.76
C ALA A 82 -24.19 -7.77 -2.56
N SER A 83 -24.60 -7.53 -1.31
CA SER A 83 -25.75 -6.70 -0.96
C SER A 83 -25.39 -5.26 -0.61
N GLU A 84 -24.10 -4.91 -0.59
CA GLU A 84 -23.59 -3.60 -0.25
C GLU A 84 -23.09 -2.86 -1.49
N GLN A 85 -23.10 -1.54 -1.42
CA GLN A 85 -22.53 -0.63 -2.41
C GLN A 85 -21.22 -0.06 -1.89
N THR A 86 -20.31 0.20 -2.82
CA THR A 86 -19.04 0.87 -2.56
C THR A 86 -19.19 2.39 -2.69
N ILE A 87 -18.69 3.15 -1.72
CA ILE A 87 -18.73 4.62 -1.74
C ILE A 87 -17.40 5.22 -1.27
N GLY A 88 -16.87 6.19 -2.02
CA GLY A 88 -15.69 6.94 -1.59
C GLY A 88 -15.96 7.77 -0.33
N VAL A 89 -15.03 7.72 0.63
CA VAL A 89 -15.10 8.51 1.87
C VAL A 89 -13.92 9.45 1.94
N VAL A 90 -14.18 10.76 2.02
CA VAL A 90 -13.13 11.77 2.14
C VAL A 90 -12.37 11.54 3.45
N GLY A 91 -11.06 11.35 3.34
CA GLY A 91 -10.18 11.09 4.47
C GLY A 91 -9.91 9.61 4.76
N TRP A 92 -10.48 8.69 4.00
CA TRP A 92 -10.05 7.29 3.97
C TRP A 92 -9.14 7.05 2.75
N THR A 93 -8.24 6.08 2.86
CA THR A 93 -7.42 5.56 1.74
C THR A 93 -8.14 4.46 0.97
N HIS A 94 -9.32 4.07 1.44
CA HIS A 94 -10.20 3.08 0.87
C HIS A 94 -11.63 3.64 0.86
N ASP A 95 -12.40 3.29 -0.15
CA ASP A 95 -13.85 3.46 -0.16
C ASP A 95 -14.50 2.67 1.03
N GLY A 96 -15.74 2.98 1.36
CA GLY A 96 -16.52 2.28 2.38
C GLY A 96 -17.63 1.42 1.79
N CYS A 97 -18.16 0.51 2.63
CA CYS A 97 -19.31 -0.32 2.29
C CYS A 97 -20.57 0.20 2.94
N ILE A 98 -21.65 0.26 2.16
CA ILE A 98 -22.94 0.74 2.63
C ILE A 98 -24.09 -0.08 2.07
N GLN A 99 -25.01 -0.49 2.94
CA GLN A 99 -26.26 -1.11 2.55
C GLN A 99 -27.41 -0.12 2.78
N SER A 100 -27.57 0.85 1.87
CA SER A 100 -28.68 1.80 1.90
C SER A 100 -29.14 2.18 0.50
N SER A 101 -30.43 2.47 0.37
CA SER A 101 -31.01 3.09 -0.84
C SER A 101 -31.02 4.62 -0.77
N ASN A 102 -30.68 5.21 0.38
CA ASN A 102 -30.62 6.65 0.62
C ASN A 102 -29.17 7.07 0.90
N VAL A 103 -28.27 6.87 -0.06
CA VAL A 103 -26.83 7.13 0.13
C VAL A 103 -26.55 8.64 0.09
N CYS A 104 -25.65 9.14 0.95
CA CYS A 104 -25.18 10.52 0.92
C CYS A 104 -24.31 10.78 -0.34
N VAL A 105 -24.96 11.07 -1.47
CA VAL A 105 -24.30 11.39 -2.74
C VAL A 105 -25.11 12.42 -3.51
N ALA A 106 -24.42 13.21 -4.34
CA ALA A 106 -25.02 14.24 -5.19
C ALA A 106 -25.79 15.31 -4.39
N GLN A 107 -27.11 15.26 -4.36
CA GLN A 107 -27.96 16.27 -3.70
C GLN A 107 -28.67 15.72 -2.45
N VAL A 108 -28.31 14.52 -2.00
CA VAL A 108 -28.92 13.87 -0.85
C VAL A 108 -28.19 14.29 0.43
N SER A 109 -28.78 15.24 1.16
CA SER A 109 -28.17 15.83 2.37
C SER A 109 -28.39 15.05 3.65
N ASN A 110 -29.38 14.17 3.66
CA ASN A 110 -29.76 13.31 4.78
C ASN A 110 -29.49 11.83 4.47
N GLY A 111 -28.53 11.57 3.59
CA GLY A 111 -28.18 10.24 3.17
C GLY A 111 -27.29 9.54 4.19
N ASP A 112 -27.29 8.22 4.13
CA ASP A 112 -26.48 7.36 4.98
C ASP A 112 -25.03 7.33 4.50
N CYS A 113 -24.12 7.11 5.44
CA CYS A 113 -22.71 6.87 5.22
C CYS A 113 -22.25 5.58 5.92
N PRO A 114 -21.15 4.97 5.47
CA PRO A 114 -20.51 3.87 6.19
C PRO A 114 -20.19 4.25 7.65
N SER A 115 -20.12 3.24 8.52
CA SER A 115 -19.74 3.45 9.92
C SER A 115 -18.38 4.16 10.01
N GLY A 116 -18.28 5.18 10.86
CA GLY A 116 -17.08 6.02 10.97
C GLY A 116 -17.00 7.17 9.96
N ALA A 117 -18.07 7.43 9.22
CA ALA A 117 -18.22 8.59 8.35
C ALA A 117 -19.57 9.29 8.58
N TYR A 118 -19.69 10.53 8.12
CA TYR A 118 -20.92 11.32 8.17
C TYR A 118 -21.17 12.06 6.86
N CYS A 119 -22.43 12.40 6.60
CA CYS A 119 -22.85 13.11 5.40
C CYS A 119 -22.54 14.61 5.51
N SER A 120 -21.82 15.16 4.54
CA SER A 120 -21.48 16.59 4.49
C SER A 120 -21.50 17.13 3.07
N LEU A 121 -21.73 18.43 2.92
CA LEU A 121 -21.51 19.13 1.67
C LEU A 121 -20.00 19.23 1.41
N LEU A 122 -19.54 18.71 0.29
CA LEU A 122 -18.15 18.76 -0.14
C LEU A 122 -17.87 20.07 -0.90
N ASP A 123 -16.58 20.43 -1.02
CA ASP A 123 -16.14 21.63 -1.75
C ASP A 123 -16.53 21.62 -3.24
N THR A 124 -16.81 20.42 -3.77
CA THR A 124 -17.32 20.23 -5.14
C THR A 124 -18.78 20.66 -5.31
N GLY A 125 -19.48 21.03 -4.24
CA GLY A 125 -20.88 21.47 -4.26
C GLY A 125 -21.90 20.33 -4.25
N VAL A 126 -21.47 19.10 -3.95
CA VAL A 126 -22.34 17.93 -3.77
C VAL A 126 -22.15 17.32 -2.39
N TYR A 127 -23.17 16.61 -1.89
CA TYR A 127 -23.06 15.84 -0.66
C TYR A 127 -22.24 14.57 -0.89
N GLY A 128 -21.46 14.20 0.13
CA GLY A 128 -20.64 13.00 0.17
C GLY A 128 -20.24 12.62 1.59
N CYS A 129 -19.71 11.41 1.75
CA CYS A 129 -19.28 10.89 3.05
C CYS A 129 -17.88 11.40 3.42
N VAL A 130 -17.75 11.86 4.66
CA VAL A 130 -16.48 12.35 5.24
C VAL A 130 -16.15 11.54 6.48
N ALA A 131 -14.89 11.14 6.63
CA ALA A 131 -14.42 10.41 7.80
C ALA A 131 -14.67 11.21 9.09
N SER A 132 -15.25 10.60 10.11
CA SER A 132 -15.50 11.26 11.40
C SER A 132 -14.21 11.71 12.11
N SER A 133 -13.05 11.15 11.74
CA SER A 133 -11.73 11.56 12.23
C SER A 133 -11.21 12.87 11.61
N LYS A 134 -11.90 13.44 10.63
CA LYS A 134 -11.58 14.74 10.01
C LYS A 134 -12.25 15.94 10.69
N HIS A 135 -13.05 15.70 11.74
CA HIS A 135 -13.66 16.73 12.58
C HIS A 135 -12.67 17.30 13.61
#